data_AF-M2T0M1-F1
#
_entry.id   AF-M2T0M1-F1
#
_cell.length_a   1.000
_cell.length_b   1.000
_cell.length_c   1.000
_cell.angle_alpha   90.00
_cell.angle_beta   90.00
_cell.angle_gamma   90.00
#
_symmetry.space_group_name_H-M   'P 1'
#
loop_
_entity.id
_entity.type
_entity.pdbx_description
1 polymer ?
#
loop_
_entity_poly.entity_id
_entity_poly.type
_entity_poly.pdbx_seq_one_letter_code
_entity_poly.pdbx_strand_id
1 'polypeptide(L)'
;MDATKGLEKDVGASADSVQSSDARFQTDNSVSKKPQPRQQLSKAMEHMRFAVTADPIPHSASITTKSRPPQFEATDSAQDHSSTEQHQQPQPPAENDAYGVPASFAPVRAPQSRSHDPSNNQKRSDPFAFGSRYLEEGDDIFEFNAWDHVTVDATYLAFSEEQYSKQRSEPVSDFDRSRYNAQPEKWWNQFYKNNKTNFFKNRKWLAQEFPILEELGKEDGPQATLLEVGAGAGNSAFPILQRSQNKRLKIHACDFSKKAVELIRNHELYDPARIQADVWDVASPSTAENGGLPPGLAESSVDVVLMIFIFSALSPEQWSQAVSNIWRVLKPGGQVLFRDYGRGDLAQVRFKKGRYLQENFYVRGDGTRVYFFEQQELEDIWTGKMPLPSGEQVEQTHVFEVAHIGVDRRMLVNRQRRLKMYRCWMQAVFRKKGGESQVPTSTLRQEKDEGCEGEEEEEE
;
A
#
# COMPACT_ATOMS: atom_id res chain seq x y z
N MET A 1 7.16 -26.60 78.66
CA MET A 1 7.56 -27.60 77.65
C MET A 1 7.59 -26.83 76.34
N ASP A 2 8.67 -26.07 76.15
CA ASP A 2 9.89 -26.46 75.40
C ASP A 2 9.59 -26.70 73.92
N ALA A 3 10.45 -26.40 72.95
CA ALA A 3 11.60 -25.54 72.77
C ALA A 3 12.07 -25.87 71.34
N THR A 4 12.33 -24.82 70.54
CA THR A 4 13.38 -24.71 69.52
C THR A 4 14.14 -25.98 69.05
N LYS A 5 14.26 -26.13 67.73
CA LYS A 5 15.57 -26.27 67.05
C LYS A 5 15.43 -26.06 65.54
N GLY A 6 16.19 -25.08 65.02
CA GLY A 6 16.49 -24.96 63.60
C GLY A 6 17.74 -25.75 63.22
N LEU A 7 17.97 -25.88 61.91
CA LEU A 7 19.30 -25.89 61.29
C LEU A 7 19.16 -25.54 59.79
N GLU A 8 19.97 -24.58 59.35
CA GLU A 8 20.13 -24.11 57.97
C GLU A 8 20.80 -25.15 57.06
N LYS A 9 20.54 -25.04 55.74
CA LYS A 9 21.60 -24.88 54.71
C LYS A 9 21.03 -24.54 53.32
N ASP A 10 21.48 -23.39 52.82
CA ASP A 10 21.50 -22.97 51.41
C ASP A 10 22.23 -23.96 50.49
N VAL A 11 21.74 -24.14 49.25
CA VAL A 11 22.52 -23.99 47.98
C VAL A 11 21.51 -23.73 46.85
N GLY A 12 21.77 -22.69 46.05
CA GLY A 12 20.83 -22.11 45.09
C GLY A 12 20.57 -22.87 43.78
N ALA A 13 19.58 -22.37 43.04
CA ALA A 13 19.35 -22.68 41.64
C ALA A 13 18.78 -21.44 40.92
N SER A 14 19.59 -20.95 40.00
CA SER A 14 19.33 -20.10 38.82
C SER A 14 17.89 -19.67 38.54
N ALA A 15 17.71 -18.35 38.43
CA ALA A 15 16.66 -17.74 37.64
C ALA A 15 16.83 -18.15 36.16
N ASP A 16 15.74 -18.54 35.50
CA ASP A 16 15.62 -18.43 34.05
C ASP A 16 14.20 -18.00 33.70
N SER A 17 14.14 -16.81 33.12
CA SER A 17 12.98 -16.15 32.55
C SER A 17 12.48 -16.91 31.33
N VAL A 18 11.29 -17.50 31.42
CA VAL A 18 10.59 -18.03 30.25
C VAL A 18 9.94 -16.86 29.51
N GLN A 19 10.62 -16.37 28.48
CA GLN A 19 10.02 -15.57 27.40
C GLN A 19 8.99 -16.45 26.67
N SER A 20 7.72 -16.22 26.97
CA SER A 20 6.59 -16.76 26.20
C SER A 20 6.57 -16.09 24.81
N SER A 21 7.20 -16.74 23.83
CA SER A 21 6.96 -16.43 22.41
C SER A 21 5.61 -17.00 21.99
N ASP A 22 4.60 -16.13 21.98
CA ASP A 22 3.23 -16.46 21.60
C ASP A 22 3.17 -16.86 20.11
N ALA A 23 2.95 -18.14 19.83
CA ALA A 23 2.79 -18.70 18.48
C ALA A 23 1.49 -18.26 17.75
N ARG A 24 0.83 -17.20 18.23
CA ARG A 24 -0.45 -16.66 17.72
C ARG A 24 -0.30 -15.61 16.60
N PHE A 25 0.92 -15.35 16.13
CA PHE A 25 1.21 -14.27 15.18
C PHE A 25 1.71 -14.72 13.79
N GLN A 26 1.66 -16.01 13.46
CA GLN A 26 1.90 -16.47 12.08
C GLN A 26 0.63 -16.33 11.22
N THR A 27 0.55 -15.22 10.51
CA THR A 27 -0.49 -14.96 9.49
C THR A 27 -0.04 -15.55 8.15
N ASP A 28 -0.13 -16.86 8.03
CA ASP A 28 0.10 -17.59 6.79
C ASP A 28 -1.16 -17.62 5.92
N ASN A 29 -1.02 -17.30 4.64
CA ASN A 29 -2.06 -17.53 3.63
C ASN A 29 -2.28 -19.05 3.35
N SER A 30 -1.55 -19.94 4.02
CA SER A 30 -1.60 -21.40 3.86
C SER A 30 -2.75 -22.11 4.59
N VAL A 31 -3.58 -21.41 5.37
CA VAL A 31 -4.72 -22.08 6.06
C VAL A 31 -5.77 -22.61 5.06
N SER A 32 -5.66 -22.27 3.76
CA SER A 32 -6.32 -23.05 2.71
C SER A 32 -5.54 -24.34 2.43
N LYS A 33 -5.96 -25.45 3.06
CA LYS A 33 -5.47 -26.82 2.73
C LYS A 33 -5.85 -27.32 1.32
N LYS A 34 -6.36 -26.45 0.44
CA LYS A 34 -6.71 -26.83 -0.94
C LYS A 34 -5.62 -26.33 -1.90
N PRO A 35 -4.98 -27.22 -2.69
CA PRO A 35 -4.06 -26.79 -3.73
C PRO A 35 -4.80 -25.84 -4.69
N GLN A 36 -4.34 -24.58 -4.73
CA GLN A 36 -4.92 -23.59 -5.62
C GLN A 36 -4.28 -23.70 -7.01
N PRO A 37 -5.08 -23.82 -8.09
CA PRO A 37 -4.54 -23.68 -9.42
C PRO A 37 -4.01 -22.25 -9.59
N ARG A 38 -2.76 -22.10 -10.03
CA ARG A 38 -2.20 -20.81 -10.48
C ARG A 38 -3.03 -20.31 -11.67
N GLN A 39 -4.05 -19.49 -11.41
CA GLN A 39 -4.69 -18.74 -12.48
C GLN A 39 -3.65 -17.76 -13.03
N GLN A 40 -3.25 -17.96 -14.29
CA GLN A 40 -2.49 -16.97 -15.05
C GLN A 40 -3.35 -15.72 -15.17
N LEU A 41 -2.99 -14.68 -14.42
CA LEU A 41 -3.56 -13.36 -14.62
C LEU A 41 -3.10 -12.83 -15.98
N SER A 42 -3.93 -12.02 -16.63
CA SER A 42 -3.43 -11.25 -17.76
C SER A 42 -2.28 -10.35 -17.31
N LYS A 43 -1.26 -10.14 -18.16
CA LYS A 43 -0.14 -9.20 -17.89
C LYS A 43 -0.62 -7.80 -17.47
N ALA A 44 -1.86 -7.43 -17.81
CA ALA A 44 -2.47 -6.18 -17.39
C ALA A 44 -2.83 -6.16 -15.89
N MET A 45 -3.16 -7.29 -15.27
CA MET A 45 -3.68 -7.37 -13.89
C MET A 45 -2.62 -7.70 -12.83
N GLU A 46 -1.46 -8.24 -13.19
CA GLU A 46 -0.44 -8.71 -12.24
C GLU A 46 -0.03 -7.65 -11.20
N HIS A 47 0.14 -6.40 -11.63
CA HIS A 47 0.58 -5.29 -10.76
C HIS A 47 -0.45 -4.86 -9.69
N MET A 48 -1.74 -5.14 -9.86
CA MET A 48 -2.75 -4.84 -8.83
C MET A 48 -2.57 -5.72 -7.59
N ARG A 49 -1.96 -6.91 -7.74
CA ARG A 49 -1.57 -7.77 -6.61
C ARG A 49 -0.41 -7.19 -5.79
N PHE A 50 0.44 -6.39 -6.41
CA PHE A 50 1.70 -5.88 -5.84
C PHE A 50 1.64 -4.39 -5.46
N ALA A 51 0.45 -3.77 -5.48
CA ALA A 51 0.21 -2.46 -4.85
C ALA A 51 0.37 -2.48 -3.31
N VAL A 52 0.75 -3.63 -2.77
CA VAL A 52 1.08 -3.89 -1.38
C VAL A 52 2.56 -4.29 -1.40
N THR A 53 3.43 -3.49 -0.77
CA THR A 53 4.81 -3.89 -0.55
C THR A 53 4.83 -5.27 0.11
N ALA A 54 5.42 -6.23 -0.58
CA ALA A 54 5.58 -7.57 -0.03
C ALA A 54 6.72 -7.54 0.99
N ASP A 55 6.46 -8.03 2.20
CA ASP A 55 7.53 -8.31 3.16
C ASP A 55 8.50 -9.34 2.56
N PRO A 56 9.82 -9.22 2.83
CA PRO A 56 10.77 -10.25 2.44
C PRO A 56 10.45 -11.55 3.19
N ILE A 57 10.27 -12.64 2.43
CA ILE A 57 10.21 -13.99 2.99
C ILE A 57 11.64 -14.35 3.41
N PRO A 58 11.93 -14.63 4.71
CA PRO A 58 13.22 -15.15 5.08
C PRO A 58 13.35 -16.59 4.58
N HIS A 59 14.30 -16.83 3.67
CA HIS A 59 14.70 -18.18 3.33
C HIS A 59 15.83 -18.60 4.28
N SER A 60 15.56 -19.57 5.17
CA SER A 60 16.60 -20.28 5.90
C SER A 60 17.42 -21.11 4.90
N ALA A 61 18.67 -20.73 4.65
CA ALA A 61 19.58 -21.53 3.86
C ALA A 61 19.99 -22.78 4.66
N SER A 62 19.36 -23.93 4.37
CA SER A 62 19.85 -25.23 4.85
C SER A 62 21.04 -25.66 4.00
N ILE A 63 22.25 -25.42 4.50
CA ILE A 63 23.48 -25.98 3.93
C ILE A 63 23.41 -27.50 4.11
N THR A 64 23.22 -28.23 3.02
CA THR A 64 23.37 -29.69 3.01
C THR A 64 24.75 -29.99 2.44
N THR A 65 25.68 -30.37 3.31
CA THR A 65 26.98 -30.92 2.93
C THR A 65 26.76 -32.31 2.33
N LYS A 66 27.09 -32.50 1.05
CA LYS A 66 27.34 -33.83 0.48
C LYS A 66 28.76 -33.91 -0.05
N SER A 67 29.37 -35.00 0.36
CA SER A 67 30.77 -35.37 0.29
C SER A 67 31.15 -36.04 -1.04
N ARG A 68 32.42 -35.82 -1.42
CA ARG A 68 33.34 -36.65 -2.22
C ARG A 68 33.12 -36.78 -3.75
N PRO A 69 34.12 -36.44 -4.57
CA PRO A 69 34.25 -36.93 -5.95
C PRO A 69 35.12 -38.21 -6.02
N PRO A 70 34.94 -39.09 -7.03
CA PRO A 70 35.82 -40.23 -7.26
C PRO A 70 37.10 -39.81 -8.02
N GLN A 71 38.18 -40.53 -7.71
CA GLN A 71 39.49 -40.45 -8.36
C GLN A 71 39.43 -40.91 -9.82
N PHE A 72 40.18 -40.24 -10.70
CA PHE A 72 40.70 -40.83 -11.92
C PHE A 72 42.16 -40.42 -12.13
N GLU A 73 42.93 -41.40 -12.59
CA GLU A 73 44.38 -41.44 -12.68
C GLU A 73 44.95 -40.52 -13.76
N ALA A 74 46.20 -40.10 -13.52
CA ALA A 74 47.00 -39.27 -14.40
C ALA A 74 47.47 -40.01 -15.65
N THR A 75 47.43 -39.34 -16.79
CA THR A 75 48.41 -39.55 -17.86
C THR A 75 48.90 -38.20 -18.39
N ASP A 76 50.21 -38.15 -18.56
CA ASP A 76 51.07 -37.02 -18.84
C ASP A 76 51.09 -36.72 -20.35
N SER A 77 50.96 -35.44 -20.73
CA SER A 77 51.61 -34.91 -21.93
C SER A 77 51.52 -33.38 -21.94
N ALA A 78 52.70 -32.76 -21.87
CA ALA A 78 52.92 -31.33 -22.00
C ALA A 78 52.57 -30.82 -23.41
N GLN A 79 51.75 -29.77 -23.50
CA GLN A 79 51.86 -28.76 -24.56
C GLN A 79 51.58 -27.37 -24.00
N ASP A 80 52.53 -26.50 -24.31
CA ASP A 80 52.72 -25.12 -23.90
C ASP A 80 51.81 -24.22 -24.75
N HIS A 81 50.80 -23.60 -24.14
CA HIS A 81 50.02 -22.53 -24.76
C HIS A 81 49.74 -21.42 -23.75
N SER A 82 50.62 -20.42 -23.79
CA SER A 82 50.37 -19.05 -23.32
C SER A 82 49.01 -18.56 -23.81
N SER A 83 48.03 -18.55 -22.92
CA SER A 83 46.73 -17.90 -23.10
C SER A 83 46.54 -17.00 -21.90
N THR A 84 46.61 -15.69 -22.12
CA THR A 84 46.36 -14.67 -21.10
C THR A 84 44.90 -14.79 -20.68
N GLU A 85 44.62 -15.49 -19.59
CA GLU A 85 43.30 -15.47 -18.94
C GLU A 85 43.08 -14.08 -18.34
N GLN A 86 42.51 -13.19 -19.15
CA GLN A 86 41.82 -12.03 -18.61
C GLN A 86 40.70 -12.57 -17.73
N HIS A 87 40.83 -12.38 -16.41
CA HIS A 87 39.73 -12.46 -15.47
C HIS A 87 38.64 -11.49 -15.91
N GLN A 88 37.75 -11.92 -16.81
CA GLN A 88 36.48 -11.24 -17.03
C GLN A 88 35.70 -11.41 -15.74
N GLN A 89 35.62 -10.34 -14.95
CA GLN A 89 34.61 -10.23 -13.90
C GLN A 89 33.27 -10.64 -14.52
N PRO A 90 32.47 -11.48 -13.86
CA PRO A 90 31.17 -11.87 -14.39
C PRO A 90 30.36 -10.60 -14.64
N GLN A 91 30.09 -10.32 -15.92
CA GLN A 91 29.22 -9.22 -16.32
C GLN A 91 27.88 -9.39 -15.59
N PRO A 92 27.38 -8.36 -14.90
CA PRO A 92 26.10 -8.47 -14.22
C PRO A 92 25.02 -8.86 -15.25
N PRO A 93 24.07 -9.72 -14.89
CA PRO A 93 23.02 -10.15 -15.79
C PRO A 93 22.27 -8.95 -16.37
N ALA A 94 21.95 -9.01 -17.68
CA ALA A 94 21.28 -7.93 -18.39
C ALA A 94 19.92 -7.60 -17.73
N GLU A 95 19.66 -6.30 -17.54
CA GLU A 95 18.35 -5.80 -17.10
C GLU A 95 17.32 -5.93 -18.23
N ASN A 96 16.05 -6.15 -17.87
CA ASN A 96 14.97 -6.34 -18.84
C ASN A 96 13.94 -5.20 -18.77
N ASP A 97 13.33 -4.91 -19.91
CA ASP A 97 12.28 -3.89 -20.01
C ASP A 97 11.11 -4.22 -19.09
N ALA A 98 10.72 -3.23 -18.29
CA ALA A 98 9.62 -3.36 -17.36
C ALA A 98 8.32 -2.93 -18.04
N TYR A 99 7.65 -3.88 -18.68
CA TYR A 99 6.35 -3.66 -19.32
C TYR A 99 6.34 -2.52 -20.36
N GLY A 100 7.42 -2.41 -21.14
CA GLY A 100 7.58 -1.38 -22.17
C GLY A 100 8.43 -0.19 -21.74
N VAL A 101 8.76 -0.06 -20.44
CA VAL A 101 9.78 0.88 -19.97
C VAL A 101 11.17 0.29 -20.28
N PRO A 102 12.02 0.99 -21.06
CA PRO A 102 13.37 0.55 -21.37
C PRO A 102 14.22 0.30 -20.12
N ALA A 103 14.92 -0.83 -20.09
CA ALA A 103 15.84 -1.17 -19.00
C ALA A 103 17.01 -0.16 -18.87
N SER A 104 17.38 0.49 -19.97
CA SER A 104 18.44 1.50 -20.02
C SER A 104 18.13 2.76 -19.21
N PHE A 105 16.86 3.02 -18.86
CA PHE A 105 16.51 4.18 -18.05
C PHE A 105 16.97 3.97 -16.62
N ALA A 106 17.85 4.84 -16.14
CA ALA A 106 18.39 4.78 -14.81
C ALA A 106 17.51 5.60 -13.85
N PRO A 107 17.26 5.12 -12.61
CA PRO A 107 16.70 5.97 -11.57
C PRO A 107 17.69 7.08 -11.21
N VAL A 108 17.17 8.20 -10.70
CA VAL A 108 18.01 9.20 -10.04
C VAL A 108 18.53 8.60 -8.74
N ARG A 109 19.80 8.84 -8.43
CA ARG A 109 20.48 8.36 -7.23
C ARG A 109 20.86 9.56 -6.36
N ALA A 110 20.69 9.43 -5.06
CA ALA A 110 21.19 10.39 -4.10
C ALA A 110 22.73 10.27 -3.96
N PRO A 111 23.42 11.34 -3.52
CA PRO A 111 24.83 11.24 -3.17
C PRO A 111 25.06 10.15 -2.12
N GLN A 112 26.24 9.52 -2.18
CA GLN A 112 26.62 8.50 -1.21
C GLN A 112 26.72 9.11 0.21
N SER A 113 25.92 8.61 1.15
CA SER A 113 25.93 9.09 2.54
C SER A 113 26.02 7.97 3.57
N ARG A 114 25.70 6.72 3.20
CA ARG A 114 25.65 5.56 4.11
C ARG A 114 26.62 4.46 3.68
N SER A 115 26.97 3.61 4.64
CA SER A 115 27.77 2.41 4.39
C SER A 115 27.04 1.44 3.44
N HIS A 116 27.76 0.86 2.48
CA HIS A 116 27.26 -0.19 1.59
C HIS A 116 27.67 -1.60 2.04
N ASP A 117 28.32 -1.74 3.20
CA ASP A 117 28.62 -3.06 3.76
C ASP A 117 27.31 -3.80 4.08
N PRO A 118 26.98 -4.92 3.43
CA PRO A 118 25.73 -5.64 3.66
C PRO A 118 25.53 -6.11 5.11
N SER A 119 26.62 -6.20 5.89
CA SER A 119 26.60 -6.54 7.31
C SER A 119 26.29 -5.34 8.22
N ASN A 120 26.47 -4.11 7.73
CA ASN A 120 26.31 -2.87 8.49
C ASN A 120 25.83 -1.70 7.59
N ASN A 121 24.79 -1.94 6.81
CA ASN A 121 24.16 -0.92 5.99
C ASN A 121 22.93 -0.38 6.74
N GLN A 122 22.95 0.92 7.09
CA GLN A 122 21.84 1.61 7.77
C GLN A 122 20.52 1.58 6.97
N LYS A 123 20.55 1.17 5.69
CA LYS A 123 19.35 0.90 4.87
C LYS A 123 18.61 -0.38 5.31
N ARG A 124 19.23 -1.22 6.14
CA ARG A 124 18.65 -2.43 6.74
C ARG A 124 18.26 -2.15 8.20
N SER A 125 17.05 -1.67 8.41
CA SER A 125 16.45 -1.58 9.74
C SER A 125 15.80 -2.92 10.12
N ASP A 126 16.13 -3.45 11.30
CA ASP A 126 15.42 -4.56 11.93
C ASP A 126 14.98 -4.11 13.35
N PRO A 127 13.67 -4.00 13.63
CA PRO A 127 12.55 -4.29 12.74
C PRO A 127 12.49 -3.32 11.54
N PHE A 128 11.97 -3.82 10.42
CA PHE A 128 11.88 -3.07 9.17
C PHE A 128 11.13 -1.74 9.36
N ALA A 129 11.79 -0.64 9.02
CA ALA A 129 11.21 0.69 8.96
C ALA A 129 10.96 1.08 7.50
N PHE A 130 9.70 1.40 7.17
CA PHE A 130 9.35 1.99 5.87
C PHE A 130 10.04 3.35 5.65
N GLY A 131 10.36 3.68 4.40
CA GLY A 131 10.85 5.00 3.99
C GLY A 131 12.35 5.24 4.21
N SER A 132 13.11 4.26 4.68
CA SER A 132 14.54 4.45 5.00
C SER A 132 15.51 4.02 3.90
N ARG A 133 15.03 3.38 2.82
CA ARG A 133 15.91 2.86 1.74
C ARG A 133 16.03 3.86 0.60
N TYR A 134 16.88 4.85 0.82
CA TYR A 134 17.31 5.79 -0.22
C TYR A 134 18.27 5.09 -1.19
N LEU A 135 18.00 5.21 -2.49
CA LEU A 135 18.90 4.72 -3.53
C LEU A 135 20.01 5.74 -3.75
N GLU A 136 21.23 5.36 -3.42
CA GLU A 136 22.42 6.20 -3.49
C GLU A 136 23.37 5.76 -4.62
N GLU A 137 24.36 6.59 -4.92
CA GLU A 137 25.49 6.22 -5.78
C GLU A 137 26.19 4.96 -5.26
N GLY A 138 26.57 4.05 -6.17
CA GLY A 138 27.22 2.78 -5.82
C GLY A 138 26.29 1.64 -5.37
N ASP A 139 25.01 1.91 -5.04
CA ASP A 139 24.07 0.85 -4.63
C ASP A 139 23.74 -0.13 -5.79
N ASP A 140 23.67 -1.42 -5.47
CA ASP A 140 23.03 -2.42 -6.33
C ASP A 140 21.50 -2.27 -6.24
N ILE A 141 20.88 -1.83 -7.33
CA ILE A 141 19.42 -1.69 -7.46
C ILE A 141 18.66 -2.97 -7.07
N PHE A 142 19.26 -4.14 -7.25
CA PHE A 142 18.64 -5.44 -6.99
C PHE A 142 19.00 -6.04 -5.64
N GLU A 143 19.64 -5.29 -4.74
CA GLU A 143 19.90 -5.70 -3.37
C GLU A 143 18.59 -5.90 -2.60
N PHE A 144 17.72 -4.87 -2.63
CA PHE A 144 16.41 -4.87 -1.99
C PHE A 144 15.29 -5.16 -2.99
N ASN A 145 14.09 -5.46 -2.51
CA ASN A 145 12.89 -5.61 -3.36
C ASN A 145 12.22 -4.26 -3.69
N ALA A 146 12.60 -3.20 -2.99
CA ALA A 146 12.08 -1.86 -3.19
C ALA A 146 13.05 -0.81 -2.65
N TRP A 147 13.03 0.34 -3.31
CA TRP A 147 13.69 1.57 -2.89
C TRP A 147 12.63 2.65 -2.68
N ASP A 148 12.82 3.46 -1.65
CA ASP A 148 11.90 4.50 -1.21
C ASP A 148 12.35 5.86 -1.78
N HIS A 149 11.41 6.78 -1.97
CA HIS A 149 11.64 8.17 -2.44
C HIS A 149 12.32 8.30 -3.82
N VAL A 150 12.23 7.26 -4.66
CA VAL A 150 12.89 7.25 -5.96
C VAL A 150 12.20 8.21 -6.93
N THR A 151 12.97 9.15 -7.47
CA THR A 151 12.55 10.02 -8.57
C THR A 151 13.04 9.50 -9.93
N VAL A 152 12.40 9.98 -10.98
CA VAL A 152 12.72 9.61 -12.37
C VAL A 152 13.43 10.76 -13.06
N ASP A 153 14.27 10.46 -14.04
CA ASP A 153 15.05 11.46 -14.79
C ASP A 153 14.23 12.08 -15.95
N ALA A 154 14.82 13.07 -16.62
CA ALA A 154 14.20 13.74 -17.77
C ALA A 154 13.87 12.76 -18.92
N THR A 155 14.68 11.71 -19.10
CA THR A 155 14.47 10.67 -20.11
C THR A 155 13.18 9.90 -19.86
N TYR A 156 12.96 9.46 -18.63
CA TYR A 156 11.76 8.76 -18.23
C TYR A 156 10.52 9.66 -18.30
N LEU A 157 10.65 10.94 -17.92
CA LEU A 157 9.56 11.91 -18.03
C LEU A 157 9.14 12.10 -19.50
N ALA A 158 10.10 12.29 -20.41
CA ALA A 158 9.83 12.41 -21.84
C ALA A 158 9.16 11.14 -22.41
N PHE A 159 9.65 9.95 -22.02
CA PHE A 159 9.02 8.69 -22.40
C PHE A 159 7.57 8.59 -21.89
N SER A 160 7.32 8.99 -20.65
CA SER A 160 5.97 8.97 -20.05
C SER A 160 5.01 9.86 -20.84
N GLU A 161 5.43 11.07 -21.20
CA GLU A 161 4.63 11.99 -22.03
C GLU A 161 4.36 11.42 -23.43
N GLU A 162 5.33 10.72 -24.04
CA GLU A 162 5.11 10.01 -25.30
C GLU A 162 4.04 8.91 -25.15
N GLN A 163 4.09 8.13 -24.05
CA GLN A 163 3.06 7.12 -23.79
C GLN A 163 1.68 7.75 -23.60
N TYR A 164 1.56 8.84 -22.84
CA TYR A 164 0.29 9.55 -22.65
C TYR A 164 -0.27 10.08 -23.98
N SER A 165 0.60 10.61 -24.84
CA SER A 165 0.20 11.06 -26.18
C SER A 165 -0.37 9.92 -27.04
N LYS A 166 0.27 8.74 -27.02
CA LYS A 166 -0.23 7.53 -27.72
C LYS A 166 -1.55 7.02 -27.13
N GLN A 167 -1.69 7.07 -25.81
CA GLN A 167 -2.92 6.66 -25.13
C GLN A 167 -4.10 7.59 -25.51
N ARG A 168 -3.85 8.91 -25.56
CA ARG A 168 -4.81 9.92 -26.01
C ARG A 168 -5.25 9.74 -27.45
N SER A 169 -4.33 9.36 -28.36
CA SER A 169 -4.65 9.19 -29.78
C SER A 169 -5.43 7.90 -30.09
N GLU A 170 -5.43 6.92 -29.18
CA GLU A 170 -6.19 5.69 -29.31
C GLU A 170 -7.12 5.47 -28.08
N PRO A 171 -8.15 6.32 -27.88
CA PRO A 171 -9.06 6.21 -26.75
C PRO A 171 -10.00 5.00 -26.85
N VAL A 172 -10.78 4.75 -25.80
CA VAL A 172 -11.92 3.83 -25.93
C VAL A 172 -12.93 4.34 -26.97
N SER A 173 -13.69 3.42 -27.59
CA SER A 173 -14.82 3.80 -28.44
C SER A 173 -15.91 4.51 -27.62
N ASP A 174 -16.75 5.32 -28.27
CA ASP A 174 -17.89 5.99 -27.59
C ASP A 174 -18.87 4.98 -26.99
N PHE A 175 -19.09 3.87 -27.69
CA PHE A 175 -19.89 2.76 -27.19
C PHE A 175 -19.32 2.20 -25.88
N ASP A 176 -18.02 1.91 -25.85
CA ASP A 176 -17.36 1.37 -24.66
C ASP A 176 -17.29 2.40 -23.53
N ARG A 177 -17.04 3.68 -23.84
CA ARG A 177 -17.09 4.78 -22.87
C ARG A 177 -18.43 4.82 -22.16
N SER A 178 -19.53 4.81 -22.91
CA SER A 178 -20.88 4.77 -22.35
C SER A 178 -21.08 3.53 -21.48
N ARG A 179 -20.67 2.36 -21.99
CA ARG A 179 -20.78 1.08 -21.27
C ARG A 179 -20.02 1.04 -19.94
N TYR A 180 -18.80 1.58 -19.88
CA TYR A 180 -17.98 1.59 -18.66
C TYR A 180 -18.52 2.57 -17.61
N ASN A 181 -19.13 3.68 -18.04
CA ASN A 181 -19.63 4.71 -17.13
C ASN A 181 -21.08 4.51 -16.70
N ALA A 182 -21.93 3.84 -17.48
CA ALA A 182 -23.34 3.69 -17.16
C ALA A 182 -23.59 2.76 -15.96
N GLN A 183 -22.83 1.66 -15.85
CA GLN A 183 -23.03 0.62 -14.82
C GLN A 183 -21.69 0.13 -14.25
N PRO A 184 -20.91 1.01 -13.60
CA PRO A 184 -19.57 0.70 -13.11
C PRO A 184 -19.55 -0.44 -12.06
N GLU A 185 -20.62 -0.63 -11.29
CA GLU A 185 -20.78 -1.69 -10.30
C GLU A 185 -20.71 -3.10 -10.91
N LYS A 186 -21.14 -3.26 -12.18
CA LYS A 186 -21.12 -4.56 -12.85
C LYS A 186 -19.70 -5.10 -13.00
N TRP A 187 -18.74 -4.22 -13.27
CA TRP A 187 -17.34 -4.59 -13.44
C TRP A 187 -16.71 -5.04 -12.12
N TRP A 188 -17.00 -4.34 -11.02
CA TRP A 188 -16.56 -4.77 -9.69
C TRP A 188 -17.25 -6.06 -9.23
N ASN A 189 -18.55 -6.23 -9.49
CA ASN A 189 -19.25 -7.48 -9.23
C ASN A 189 -18.62 -8.65 -9.99
N GLN A 190 -18.31 -8.46 -11.26
CA GLN A 190 -17.66 -9.47 -12.10
C GLN A 190 -16.23 -9.77 -11.62
N PHE A 191 -15.48 -8.74 -11.24
CA PHE A 191 -14.15 -8.87 -10.67
C PHE A 191 -14.17 -9.75 -9.40
N TYR A 192 -15.00 -9.43 -8.41
CA TYR A 192 -15.06 -10.20 -7.16
C TYR A 192 -15.68 -11.59 -7.33
N LYS A 193 -16.61 -11.77 -8.28
CA LYS A 193 -17.10 -13.10 -8.68
C LYS A 193 -15.97 -14.00 -9.17
N ASN A 194 -15.06 -13.46 -9.98
CA ASN A 194 -13.95 -14.22 -10.58
C ASN A 194 -12.79 -14.44 -9.60
N ASN A 195 -12.47 -13.42 -8.80
CA ASN A 195 -11.24 -13.38 -8.01
C ASN A 195 -11.42 -13.79 -6.53
N LYS A 196 -12.63 -13.61 -5.98
CA LYS A 196 -12.96 -13.90 -4.58
C LYS A 196 -11.97 -13.21 -3.62
N THR A 197 -11.50 -13.93 -2.60
CA THR A 197 -10.55 -13.47 -1.58
C THR A 197 -9.08 -13.61 -1.98
N ASN A 198 -8.76 -14.22 -3.12
CA ASN A 198 -7.40 -14.65 -3.45
C ASN A 198 -6.56 -13.61 -4.19
N PHE A 199 -7.14 -12.46 -4.56
CA PHE A 199 -6.48 -11.52 -5.45
C PHE A 199 -5.65 -10.48 -4.71
N PHE A 200 -6.27 -9.76 -3.78
CA PHE A 200 -5.56 -8.78 -2.96
C PHE A 200 -4.93 -9.48 -1.76
N LYS A 201 -3.81 -8.96 -1.28
CA LYS A 201 -3.19 -9.39 -0.02
C LYS A 201 -3.79 -8.61 1.15
N ASN A 202 -3.66 -9.14 2.36
CA ASN A 202 -3.99 -8.42 3.58
C ASN A 202 -3.08 -7.20 3.75
N ARG A 203 -3.67 -6.03 4.06
CA ARG A 203 -2.98 -4.74 4.12
C ARG A 203 -2.37 -4.50 5.50
N LYS A 204 -1.44 -5.36 5.90
CA LYS A 204 -0.80 -5.32 7.24
C LYS A 204 -0.04 -4.00 7.51
N TRP A 205 0.41 -3.34 6.45
CA TRP A 205 1.14 -2.06 6.50
C TRP A 205 0.29 -0.87 6.95
N LEU A 206 -1.06 -0.95 6.91
CA LEU A 206 -1.93 0.18 7.21
C LEU A 206 -1.70 0.77 8.60
N ALA A 207 -1.43 -0.08 9.58
CA ALA A 207 -1.17 0.36 10.95
C ALA A 207 0.15 1.15 11.09
N GLN A 208 1.14 0.90 10.22
CA GLN A 208 2.40 1.62 10.22
C GLN A 208 2.28 2.98 9.51
N GLU A 209 1.51 3.03 8.42
CA GLU A 209 1.25 4.27 7.67
C GLU A 209 0.21 5.17 8.36
N PHE A 210 -0.73 4.57 9.09
CA PHE A 210 -1.79 5.25 9.84
C PHE A 210 -1.83 4.73 11.30
N PRO A 211 -0.95 5.25 12.17
CA PRO A 211 -0.81 4.79 13.57
C PRO A 211 -2.10 4.85 14.39
N ILE A 212 -3.02 5.76 14.02
CA ILE A 212 -4.35 5.84 14.61
C ILE A 212 -5.12 4.51 14.63
N LEU A 213 -4.88 3.63 13.65
CA LEU A 213 -5.54 2.32 13.62
C LEU A 213 -5.08 1.43 14.78
N GLU A 214 -3.85 1.58 15.26
CA GLU A 214 -3.36 0.90 16.46
C GLU A 214 -3.96 1.54 17.72
N GLU A 215 -4.01 2.88 17.79
CA GLU A 215 -4.62 3.62 18.90
C GLU A 215 -6.10 3.25 19.10
N LEU A 216 -6.87 3.19 18.02
CA LEU A 216 -8.26 2.71 18.05
C LEU A 216 -8.38 1.25 18.49
N GLY A 217 -7.36 0.45 18.23
CA GLY A 217 -7.33 -0.98 18.51
C GLY A 217 -6.91 -1.36 19.93
N LYS A 218 -6.34 -0.44 20.72
CA LYS A 218 -5.89 -0.71 22.10
C LYS A 218 -7.04 -1.17 23.00
N GLU A 219 -6.78 -2.00 24.01
CA GLU A 219 -7.82 -2.50 24.94
C GLU A 219 -8.58 -1.35 25.65
N ASP A 220 -7.85 -0.32 26.04
CA ASP A 220 -8.32 0.93 26.63
C ASP A 220 -8.67 2.02 25.60
N GLY A 221 -8.62 1.70 24.30
CA GLY A 221 -8.93 2.62 23.21
C GLY A 221 -10.35 3.17 23.26
N PRO A 222 -10.64 4.33 22.62
CA PRO A 222 -11.95 4.97 22.71
C PRO A 222 -13.05 4.11 22.07
N GLN A 223 -14.31 4.35 22.43
CA GLN A 223 -15.41 3.86 21.60
C GLN A 223 -15.36 4.60 20.27
N ALA A 224 -15.27 3.85 19.16
CA ALA A 224 -15.06 4.45 17.86
C ALA A 224 -15.76 3.65 16.76
N THR A 225 -16.21 4.38 15.74
CA THR A 225 -16.74 3.82 14.49
C THR A 225 -15.77 4.11 13.36
N LEU A 226 -15.26 3.04 12.75
CA LEU A 226 -14.40 3.08 11.56
C LEU A 226 -15.21 2.67 10.33
N LEU A 227 -15.33 3.55 9.33
CA LEU A 227 -15.95 3.24 8.04
C LEU A 227 -14.87 2.94 7.00
N GLU A 228 -14.75 1.70 6.53
CA GLU A 228 -13.98 1.37 5.32
C GLU A 228 -14.87 1.52 4.08
N VAL A 229 -14.48 2.41 3.18
CA VAL A 229 -15.16 2.63 1.89
C VAL A 229 -14.40 1.87 0.81
N GLY A 230 -15.10 1.07 0.01
CA GLY A 230 -14.50 0.13 -0.94
C GLY A 230 -13.74 -0.99 -0.25
N ALA A 231 -14.38 -1.62 0.75
CA ALA A 231 -13.78 -2.65 1.60
C ALA A 231 -13.36 -3.94 0.87
N GLY A 232 -13.89 -4.17 -0.33
CA GLY A 232 -13.56 -5.32 -1.16
C GLY A 232 -13.84 -6.64 -0.45
N ALA A 233 -12.84 -7.51 -0.39
CA ALA A 233 -12.95 -8.80 0.30
C ALA A 233 -12.64 -8.71 1.82
N GLY A 234 -12.48 -7.50 2.39
CA GLY A 234 -12.19 -7.29 3.82
C GLY A 234 -10.70 -7.33 4.17
N ASN A 235 -9.82 -7.15 3.19
CA ASN A 235 -8.37 -7.26 3.34
C ASN A 235 -7.73 -6.16 4.21
N SER A 236 -8.49 -5.12 4.58
CA SER A 236 -8.11 -4.14 5.60
C SER A 236 -8.90 -4.38 6.88
N ALA A 237 -10.24 -4.44 6.78
CA ALA A 237 -11.14 -4.66 7.90
C ALA A 237 -10.74 -5.84 8.80
N PHE A 238 -10.49 -7.03 8.24
CA PHE A 238 -10.16 -8.20 9.06
C PHE A 238 -8.79 -8.11 9.74
N PRO A 239 -7.70 -7.69 9.06
CA PRO A 239 -6.45 -7.41 9.76
C PRO A 239 -6.56 -6.37 10.88
N ILE A 240 -7.34 -5.30 10.69
CA ILE A 240 -7.60 -4.31 11.75
C ILE A 240 -8.34 -4.97 12.91
N LEU A 241 -9.39 -5.73 12.62
CA LEU A 241 -10.20 -6.42 13.62
C LEU A 241 -9.39 -7.44 14.43
N GLN A 242 -8.51 -8.19 13.77
CA GLN A 242 -7.63 -9.19 14.39
C GLN A 242 -6.59 -8.56 15.31
N ARG A 243 -6.07 -7.37 14.97
CA ARG A 243 -5.11 -6.64 15.79
C ARG A 243 -5.78 -5.87 16.95
N SER A 244 -7.05 -5.53 16.79
CA SER A 244 -7.81 -4.76 17.79
C SER A 244 -8.21 -5.60 19.00
N GLN A 245 -7.75 -5.19 20.17
CA GLN A 245 -8.23 -5.62 21.49
C GLN A 245 -9.41 -4.77 21.99
N ASN A 246 -9.65 -3.61 21.37
CA ASN A 246 -10.81 -2.77 21.66
C ASN A 246 -12.13 -3.46 21.27
N LYS A 247 -12.94 -3.80 22.28
CA LYS A 247 -14.29 -4.38 22.09
C LYS A 247 -15.35 -3.34 21.71
N ARG A 248 -15.02 -2.04 21.86
CA ARG A 248 -15.89 -0.89 21.54
C ARG A 248 -15.60 -0.30 20.15
N LEU A 249 -14.60 -0.82 19.44
CA LEU A 249 -14.35 -0.47 18.04
C LEU A 249 -15.34 -1.22 17.14
N LYS A 250 -16.13 -0.47 16.38
CA LYS A 250 -17.05 -1.00 15.36
C LYS A 250 -16.55 -0.64 13.97
N ILE A 251 -16.43 -1.64 13.10
CA ILE A 251 -16.08 -1.45 11.68
C ILE A 251 -17.35 -1.51 10.83
N HIS A 252 -17.59 -0.50 9.99
CA HIS A 252 -18.53 -0.56 8.88
C HIS A 252 -17.74 -0.72 7.59
N ALA A 253 -17.84 -1.88 6.94
CA ALA A 253 -17.14 -2.22 5.71
C ALA A 253 -18.09 -2.11 4.51
N CYS A 254 -18.05 -0.98 3.83
CA CYS A 254 -18.93 -0.70 2.69
C CYS A 254 -18.22 -0.93 1.36
N ASP A 255 -18.90 -1.51 0.39
CA ASP A 255 -18.39 -1.64 -0.98
C ASP A 255 -19.50 -1.47 -2.01
N PHE A 256 -19.17 -0.94 -3.19
CA PHE A 256 -20.12 -0.78 -4.28
C PHE A 256 -20.54 -2.12 -4.90
N SER A 257 -19.68 -3.14 -4.78
CA SER A 257 -19.93 -4.51 -5.25
C SER A 257 -20.66 -5.33 -4.20
N LYS A 258 -21.88 -5.76 -4.52
CA LYS A 258 -22.59 -6.77 -3.71
C LYS A 258 -21.81 -8.07 -3.57
N LYS A 259 -20.98 -8.43 -4.57
CA LYS A 259 -20.12 -9.62 -4.49
C LYS A 259 -18.96 -9.45 -3.51
N ALA A 260 -18.42 -8.23 -3.36
CA ALA A 260 -17.42 -7.92 -2.35
C ALA A 260 -18.04 -8.07 -0.94
N VAL A 261 -19.20 -7.46 -0.72
CA VAL A 261 -19.94 -7.51 0.56
C VAL A 261 -20.30 -8.95 0.94
N GLU A 262 -20.76 -9.77 -0.03
CA GLU A 262 -21.00 -11.20 0.18
C GLU A 262 -19.74 -11.94 0.68
N LEU A 263 -18.54 -11.60 0.19
CA LEU A 263 -17.30 -12.24 0.64
C LEU A 263 -16.98 -11.86 2.10
N ILE A 264 -17.17 -10.60 2.48
CA ILE A 264 -16.96 -10.14 3.86
C ILE A 264 -17.94 -10.83 4.82
N ARG A 265 -19.23 -10.86 4.48
CA ARG A 265 -20.27 -11.49 5.32
C ARG A 265 -20.08 -13.00 5.49
N ASN A 266 -19.42 -13.66 4.54
CA ASN A 266 -19.10 -15.10 4.59
C ASN A 266 -17.72 -15.40 5.19
N HIS A 267 -16.97 -14.39 5.62
CA HIS A 267 -15.65 -14.59 6.22
C HIS A 267 -15.80 -15.17 7.63
N GLU A 268 -14.89 -16.06 8.03
CA GLU A 268 -14.95 -16.77 9.32
C GLU A 268 -14.87 -15.86 10.55
N LEU A 269 -14.24 -14.68 10.38
CA LEU A 269 -14.12 -13.64 11.42
C LEU A 269 -15.26 -12.61 11.38
N TYR A 270 -16.28 -12.81 10.55
CA TYR A 270 -17.42 -11.90 10.52
C TYR A 270 -18.24 -12.04 11.81
N ASP A 271 -18.22 -10.99 12.62
CA ASP A 271 -18.98 -10.86 13.85
C ASP A 271 -19.85 -9.59 13.76
N PRO A 272 -21.19 -9.71 13.64
CA PRO A 272 -22.11 -8.57 13.61
C PRO A 272 -22.00 -7.62 14.80
N ALA A 273 -21.38 -8.01 15.91
CA ALA A 273 -21.08 -7.10 17.02
C ALA A 273 -19.91 -6.16 16.68
N ARG A 274 -18.88 -6.66 15.98
CA ARG A 274 -17.62 -5.90 15.71
C ARG A 274 -17.49 -5.36 14.30
N ILE A 275 -18.15 -5.97 13.32
CA ILE A 275 -18.12 -5.55 11.92
C ILE A 275 -19.52 -5.63 11.31
N GLN A 276 -19.86 -4.69 10.44
CA GLN A 276 -21.05 -4.70 9.61
C GLN A 276 -20.62 -4.42 8.17
N ALA A 277 -21.12 -5.19 7.20
CA ALA A 277 -20.75 -5.00 5.80
C ALA A 277 -21.98 -4.75 4.93
N ASP A 278 -21.96 -3.71 4.11
CA ASP A 278 -23.11 -3.26 3.32
C ASP A 278 -22.75 -2.78 1.93
N VAL A 279 -23.71 -2.89 1.02
CA VAL A 279 -23.58 -2.32 -0.32
C VAL A 279 -23.84 -0.83 -0.23
N TRP A 280 -22.88 -0.03 -0.66
CA TRP A 280 -23.03 1.43 -0.67
C TRP A 280 -22.21 2.05 -1.80
N ASP A 281 -22.85 2.95 -2.54
CA ASP A 281 -22.17 3.87 -3.46
C ASP A 281 -21.86 5.17 -2.71
N VAL A 282 -20.57 5.42 -2.49
CA VAL A 282 -20.09 6.64 -1.83
C VAL A 282 -20.53 7.91 -2.56
N ALA A 283 -20.77 7.83 -3.88
CA ALA A 283 -21.24 8.93 -4.71
C ALA A 283 -22.76 8.92 -4.93
N SER A 284 -23.52 8.14 -4.14
CA SER A 284 -24.99 8.17 -4.22
C SER A 284 -25.53 9.56 -3.90
N PRO A 285 -26.48 10.09 -4.71
CA PRO A 285 -27.04 11.41 -4.47
C PRO A 285 -27.87 11.43 -3.19
N SER A 286 -28.06 12.61 -2.59
CA SER A 286 -28.90 12.79 -1.40
C SER A 286 -30.38 12.43 -1.64
N THR A 287 -30.81 12.36 -2.89
CA THR A 287 -32.16 11.93 -3.31
C THR A 287 -32.34 10.42 -3.37
N ALA A 288 -31.27 9.62 -3.20
CA ALA A 288 -31.38 8.17 -3.10
C ALA A 288 -32.15 7.77 -1.83
N GLU A 289 -32.70 6.55 -1.82
CA GLU A 289 -33.53 6.05 -0.70
C GLU A 289 -32.82 6.09 0.66
N ASN A 290 -31.50 5.95 0.67
CA ASN A 290 -30.64 6.01 1.85
C ASN A 290 -30.15 7.44 2.19
N GLY A 291 -30.65 8.47 1.50
CA GLY A 291 -30.22 9.85 1.69
C GLY A 291 -28.74 10.10 1.35
N GLY A 292 -28.11 9.22 0.57
CA GLY A 292 -26.68 9.26 0.26
C GLY A 292 -25.75 8.68 1.33
N LEU A 293 -26.29 8.18 2.46
CA LEU A 293 -25.49 7.68 3.58
C LEU A 293 -25.40 6.14 3.60
N PRO A 294 -24.32 5.56 4.14
CA PRO A 294 -24.20 4.11 4.24
C PRO A 294 -25.25 3.52 5.19
N PRO A 295 -25.78 2.31 4.92
CA PRO A 295 -26.75 1.66 5.79
C PRO A 295 -26.26 1.55 7.25
N GLY A 296 -27.15 1.87 8.20
CA GLY A 296 -26.85 1.81 9.63
C GLY A 296 -25.96 2.95 10.17
N LEU A 297 -25.62 3.93 9.34
CA LEU A 297 -24.87 5.13 9.75
C LEU A 297 -25.71 6.39 9.52
N ALA A 298 -25.43 7.42 10.32
CA ALA A 298 -26.13 8.69 10.28
C ALA A 298 -25.13 9.83 9.99
N GLU A 299 -25.63 11.05 9.82
CA GLU A 299 -24.74 12.20 9.78
C GLU A 299 -23.97 12.33 11.11
N SER A 300 -22.70 12.71 11.02
CA SER A 300 -21.82 12.87 12.18
C SER A 300 -21.77 11.64 13.10
N SER A 301 -21.75 10.44 12.55
CA SER A 301 -21.70 9.19 13.32
C SER A 301 -20.38 8.43 13.23
N VAL A 302 -19.48 8.80 12.31
CA VAL A 302 -18.21 8.10 12.06
C VAL A 302 -17.03 8.90 12.60
N ASP A 303 -16.09 8.24 13.27
CA ASP A 303 -14.88 8.86 13.82
C ASP A 303 -13.75 8.89 12.79
N VAL A 304 -13.56 7.77 12.08
CA VAL A 304 -12.52 7.61 11.06
C VAL A 304 -13.09 6.95 9.82
N VAL A 305 -12.74 7.47 8.65
CA VAL A 305 -13.04 6.88 7.34
C VAL A 305 -11.74 6.37 6.73
N LEU A 306 -11.71 5.13 6.25
CA LEU A 306 -10.59 4.53 5.54
C LEU A 306 -10.93 4.41 4.04
N MET A 307 -10.13 5.04 3.19
CA MET A 307 -10.29 5.06 1.72
C MET A 307 -8.97 4.67 1.04
N ILE A 308 -8.84 3.39 0.68
CA ILE A 308 -7.60 2.82 0.14
C ILE A 308 -7.85 2.21 -1.26
N PHE A 309 -7.36 2.89 -2.30
CA PHE A 309 -7.53 2.53 -3.72
C PHE A 309 -8.99 2.49 -4.20
N ILE A 310 -9.79 3.48 -3.80
CA ILE A 310 -11.23 3.53 -4.08
C ILE A 310 -11.66 4.82 -4.76
N PHE A 311 -10.99 5.94 -4.46
CA PHE A 311 -11.38 7.25 -4.96
C PHE A 311 -11.01 7.39 -6.44
N SER A 312 -9.89 6.76 -6.84
CA SER A 312 -9.51 6.64 -8.25
C SER A 312 -10.49 5.81 -9.08
N ALA A 313 -11.34 4.96 -8.49
CA ALA A 313 -12.31 4.18 -9.25
C ALA A 313 -13.58 4.98 -9.62
N LEU A 314 -13.75 6.16 -9.01
CA LEU A 314 -14.82 7.08 -9.29
C LEU A 314 -14.55 7.86 -10.58
N SER A 315 -15.63 8.22 -11.27
CA SER A 315 -15.57 9.22 -12.34
C SER A 315 -15.27 10.61 -11.74
N PRO A 316 -14.59 11.52 -12.44
CA PRO A 316 -14.39 12.90 -11.97
C PRO A 316 -15.69 13.59 -11.53
N GLU A 317 -16.80 13.34 -12.21
CA GLU A 317 -18.12 13.90 -11.91
C GLU A 317 -18.70 13.42 -10.56
N GLN A 318 -18.17 12.33 -10.01
CA GLN A 318 -18.64 11.72 -8.77
C GLN A 318 -17.90 12.22 -7.52
N TRP A 319 -16.75 12.89 -7.68
CA TRP A 319 -15.89 13.25 -6.54
C TRP A 319 -16.54 14.23 -5.59
N SER A 320 -17.18 15.29 -6.09
CA SER A 320 -17.84 16.27 -5.22
C SER A 320 -18.94 15.62 -4.37
N GLN A 321 -19.72 14.71 -4.95
CA GLN A 321 -20.76 13.98 -4.21
C GLN A 321 -20.16 13.02 -3.19
N ALA A 322 -19.08 12.31 -3.55
CA ALA A 322 -18.36 11.43 -2.63
C ALA A 322 -17.79 12.21 -1.44
N VAL A 323 -17.05 13.30 -1.68
CA VAL A 323 -16.49 14.18 -0.64
C VAL A 323 -17.61 14.70 0.26
N SER A 324 -18.74 15.14 -0.32
CA SER A 324 -19.92 15.57 0.43
C SER A 324 -20.48 14.48 1.36
N ASN A 325 -20.63 13.25 0.87
CA ASN A 325 -21.16 12.15 1.69
C ASN A 325 -20.19 11.73 2.81
N ILE A 326 -18.88 11.71 2.52
CA ILE A 326 -17.84 11.47 3.54
C ILE A 326 -17.84 12.57 4.59
N TRP A 327 -17.98 13.83 4.18
CA TRP A 327 -18.09 14.95 5.10
C TRP A 327 -19.32 14.83 6.00
N ARG A 328 -20.47 14.46 5.44
CA ARG A 328 -21.73 14.31 6.19
C ARG A 328 -21.65 13.20 7.24
N VAL A 329 -21.10 12.04 6.90
CA VAL A 329 -21.05 10.88 7.81
C VAL A 329 -20.02 11.08 8.94
N LEU A 330 -18.95 11.84 8.70
CA LEU A 330 -17.92 12.13 9.69
C LEU A 330 -18.40 13.05 10.82
N LYS A 331 -18.04 12.73 12.05
CA LYS A 331 -18.15 13.63 13.20
C LYS A 331 -17.30 14.89 13.00
N PRO A 332 -17.67 16.03 13.61
CA PRO A 332 -16.75 17.16 13.79
C PRO A 332 -15.40 16.67 14.36
N GLY A 333 -14.29 17.08 13.75
CA GLY A 333 -12.95 16.62 14.14
C GLY A 333 -12.55 15.23 13.62
N GLY A 334 -13.48 14.46 13.06
CA GLY A 334 -13.21 13.17 12.44
C GLY A 334 -12.36 13.28 11.17
N GLN A 335 -11.78 12.16 10.73
CA GLN A 335 -10.74 12.17 9.70
C GLN A 335 -10.87 11.05 8.66
N VAL A 336 -10.27 11.28 7.49
CA VAL A 336 -10.14 10.33 6.39
C VAL A 336 -8.69 9.90 6.26
N LEU A 337 -8.44 8.61 6.31
CA LEU A 337 -7.17 7.97 5.99
C LEU A 337 -7.20 7.56 4.52
N PHE A 338 -6.39 8.23 3.71
CA PHE A 338 -6.49 8.17 2.26
C PHE A 338 -5.21 7.60 1.65
N ARG A 339 -5.36 6.65 0.71
CA ARG A 339 -4.28 6.25 -0.19
C ARG A 339 -4.82 5.87 -1.56
N ASP A 340 -4.27 6.44 -2.63
CA ASP A 340 -4.70 6.11 -4.00
C ASP A 340 -3.57 6.28 -5.04
N TYR A 341 -3.86 6.09 -6.33
CA TYR A 341 -2.87 6.19 -7.41
C TYR A 341 -2.46 7.63 -7.72
N GLY A 342 -1.15 7.87 -7.85
CA GLY A 342 -0.58 9.15 -8.27
C GLY A 342 -0.20 9.17 -9.74
N ARG A 343 -0.22 10.35 -10.36
CA ARG A 343 0.24 10.57 -11.74
C ARG A 343 1.70 10.14 -11.90
N GLY A 344 2.01 9.49 -13.02
CA GLY A 344 3.34 8.93 -13.28
C GLY A 344 3.57 7.51 -12.74
N ASP A 345 2.58 6.88 -12.09
CA ASP A 345 2.69 5.47 -11.71
C ASP A 345 2.88 4.60 -12.97
N LEU A 346 3.73 3.57 -12.89
CA LEU A 346 3.95 2.63 -13.99
C LEU A 346 2.64 2.04 -14.54
N ALA A 347 1.60 1.86 -13.71
CA ALA A 347 0.29 1.41 -14.18
C ALA A 347 -0.33 2.38 -15.20
N GLN A 348 -0.15 3.69 -15.01
CA GLN A 348 -0.58 4.73 -15.93
C GLN A 348 0.26 4.71 -17.21
N VAL A 349 1.59 4.78 -17.05
CA VAL A 349 2.55 4.90 -18.17
C VAL A 349 2.40 3.75 -19.16
N ARG A 350 2.06 2.55 -18.70
CA ARG A 350 1.99 1.35 -19.54
C ARG A 350 0.61 1.01 -20.08
N PHE A 351 -0.39 1.89 -19.95
CA PHE A 351 -1.71 1.62 -20.53
C PHE A 351 -1.57 1.39 -22.04
N LYS A 352 -2.26 0.35 -22.50
CA LYS A 352 -2.37 0.05 -23.92
C LYS A 352 -3.47 0.89 -24.54
N LYS A 353 -3.48 0.95 -25.87
CA LYS A 353 -4.56 1.52 -26.65
C LYS A 353 -5.94 0.98 -26.31
N GLY A 354 -6.97 1.80 -26.55
CA GLY A 354 -8.36 1.48 -26.24
C GLY A 354 -8.64 1.41 -24.74
N ARG A 355 -7.91 2.17 -23.93
CA ARG A 355 -8.05 2.22 -22.46
C ARG A 355 -8.23 3.62 -21.90
N TYR A 356 -7.82 4.65 -22.65
CA TYR A 356 -7.98 6.04 -22.24
C TYR A 356 -9.46 6.44 -22.30
N LEU A 357 -10.01 6.88 -21.16
CA LEU A 357 -11.32 7.49 -21.06
C LEU A 357 -11.16 9.01 -21.16
N GLN A 358 -10.45 9.62 -20.22
CA GLN A 358 -10.21 11.06 -20.14
C GLN A 358 -8.79 11.27 -19.62
N GLU A 359 -8.31 12.51 -19.58
CA GLU A 359 -7.03 12.84 -18.99
C GLU A 359 -6.94 12.24 -17.58
N ASN A 360 -5.83 11.53 -17.33
CA ASN A 360 -5.61 10.74 -16.11
C ASN A 360 -6.65 9.65 -15.77
N PHE A 361 -7.70 9.43 -16.58
CA PHE A 361 -8.77 8.48 -16.33
C PHE A 361 -8.80 7.34 -17.35
N TYR A 362 -8.75 6.10 -16.88
CA TYR A 362 -8.56 4.91 -17.69
C TYR A 362 -9.50 3.78 -17.30
N VAL A 363 -9.74 2.88 -18.24
CA VAL A 363 -10.36 1.57 -17.97
C VAL A 363 -9.28 0.47 -17.93
N ARG A 364 -9.39 -0.43 -16.97
CA ARG A 364 -8.51 -1.60 -16.79
C ARG A 364 -8.95 -2.78 -17.65
N GLY A 365 -8.11 -3.80 -17.70
CA GLY A 365 -8.37 -5.04 -18.46
C GLY A 365 -9.64 -5.78 -18.06
N ASP A 366 -10.08 -5.62 -16.81
CA ASP A 366 -11.30 -6.22 -16.25
C ASP A 366 -12.54 -5.30 -16.36
N GLY A 367 -12.40 -4.13 -17.00
CA GLY A 367 -13.46 -3.15 -17.16
C GLY A 367 -13.65 -2.20 -15.98
N THR A 368 -12.92 -2.38 -14.87
CA THR A 368 -12.93 -1.41 -13.77
C THR A 368 -12.18 -0.14 -14.17
N ARG A 369 -12.54 1.00 -13.56
CA ARG A 369 -11.96 2.30 -13.88
C ARG A 369 -10.86 2.68 -12.89
N VAL A 370 -9.96 3.56 -13.30
CA VAL A 370 -8.90 4.11 -12.46
C VAL A 370 -8.49 5.51 -12.92
N TYR A 371 -8.38 6.42 -11.97
CA TYR A 371 -7.81 7.75 -12.10
C TYR A 371 -6.41 7.81 -11.48
N PHE A 372 -5.55 8.72 -11.97
CA PHE A 372 -4.21 8.97 -11.42
C PHE A 372 -4.08 10.45 -11.04
N PHE A 373 -4.05 10.72 -9.75
CA PHE A 373 -4.14 12.08 -9.22
C PHE A 373 -2.80 12.83 -9.27
N GLU A 374 -2.86 14.12 -9.58
CA GLU A 374 -1.81 15.05 -9.17
C GLU A 374 -2.03 15.49 -7.72
N GLN A 375 -0.96 15.93 -7.05
CA GLN A 375 -1.05 16.28 -5.62
C GLN A 375 -1.94 17.49 -5.41
N GLN A 376 -1.67 18.57 -6.14
CA GLN A 376 -2.44 19.80 -6.04
C GLN A 376 -3.92 19.59 -6.39
N GLU A 377 -4.19 18.84 -7.46
CA GLU A 377 -5.56 18.47 -7.86
C GLU A 377 -6.31 17.74 -6.73
N LEU A 378 -5.66 16.76 -6.09
CA LEU A 378 -6.26 16.04 -4.97
C LEU A 378 -6.52 16.98 -3.79
N GLU A 379 -5.59 17.87 -3.44
CA GLU A 379 -5.81 18.87 -2.40
C GLU A 379 -7.01 19.78 -2.73
N ASP A 380 -7.10 20.23 -3.96
CA ASP A 380 -8.17 21.13 -4.41
C ASP A 380 -9.53 20.44 -4.39
N ILE A 381 -9.61 19.15 -4.76
CA ILE A 381 -10.85 18.35 -4.66
C ILE A 381 -11.35 18.27 -3.22
N TRP A 382 -10.46 17.98 -2.27
CA TRP A 382 -10.83 17.76 -0.87
C TRP A 382 -11.03 19.06 -0.07
N THR A 383 -10.37 20.14 -0.47
CA THR A 383 -10.51 21.47 0.15
C THR A 383 -11.55 22.36 -0.52
N GLY A 384 -12.19 21.85 -1.59
CA GLY A 384 -13.22 22.54 -2.35
C GLY A 384 -12.73 23.75 -3.15
N LYS A 385 -11.48 23.69 -3.61
CA LYS A 385 -10.84 24.71 -4.45
C LYS A 385 -10.84 24.35 -5.93
N MET A 386 -11.47 23.25 -6.31
CA MET A 386 -11.53 22.83 -7.71
C MET A 386 -12.20 23.93 -8.57
N PRO A 387 -11.54 24.39 -9.63
CA PRO A 387 -12.14 25.36 -10.54
C PRO A 387 -13.35 24.73 -11.22
N LEU A 388 -14.51 25.38 -11.13
CA LEU A 388 -15.66 24.97 -11.92
C LEU A 388 -15.39 25.21 -13.41
N PRO A 389 -15.91 24.36 -14.31
CA PRO A 389 -15.81 24.59 -15.76
C PRO A 389 -16.35 25.95 -16.22
N SER A 390 -17.27 26.54 -15.45
CA SER A 390 -17.88 27.86 -15.71
C SER A 390 -17.08 29.05 -15.17
N GLY A 391 -15.99 28.82 -14.41
CA GLY A 391 -15.26 29.89 -13.72
C GLY A 391 -16.01 30.51 -12.53
N GLU A 392 -17.21 30.01 -12.21
CA GLU A 392 -17.96 30.43 -11.03
C GLU A 392 -17.36 29.79 -9.77
N GLN A 393 -17.23 30.56 -8.70
CA GLN A 393 -16.94 30.00 -7.38
C GLN A 393 -18.27 29.63 -6.72
N VAL A 394 -18.62 28.35 -6.72
CA VAL A 394 -19.63 27.85 -5.80
C VAL A 394 -18.91 27.61 -4.47
N GLU A 395 -19.38 28.26 -3.42
CA GLU A 395 -18.89 28.06 -2.06
C GLU A 395 -19.23 26.61 -1.65
N GLN A 396 -18.29 25.68 -1.84
CA GLN A 396 -18.46 24.31 -1.39
C GLN A 396 -18.48 24.31 0.15
N THR A 397 -19.60 23.87 0.72
CA THR A 397 -19.80 23.84 2.17
C THR A 397 -19.17 22.62 2.83
N HIS A 398 -18.95 21.54 2.08
CA HIS A 398 -18.44 20.26 2.56
C HIS A 398 -16.95 20.08 2.23
N VAL A 399 -16.11 20.85 2.90
CA VAL A 399 -14.65 20.86 2.69
C VAL A 399 -13.90 20.29 3.88
N PHE A 400 -12.70 19.78 3.61
CA PHE A 400 -11.78 19.24 4.60
C PHE A 400 -10.57 20.15 4.79
N GLU A 401 -9.95 20.04 5.97
CA GLU A 401 -8.57 20.47 6.18
C GLU A 401 -7.61 19.36 5.74
N VAL A 402 -6.49 19.75 5.15
CA VAL A 402 -5.39 18.83 4.86
C VAL A 402 -4.53 18.74 6.11
N ALA A 403 -4.65 17.65 6.86
CA ALA A 403 -3.76 17.41 8.01
C ALA A 403 -2.40 16.91 7.53
N HIS A 404 -2.39 16.07 6.49
CA HIS A 404 -1.19 15.65 5.80
C HIS A 404 -1.52 15.28 4.35
N ILE A 405 -0.60 15.53 3.43
CA ILE A 405 -0.61 14.95 2.09
C ILE A 405 0.83 14.77 1.59
N GLY A 406 1.08 13.69 0.86
CA GLY A 406 2.36 13.43 0.24
C GLY A 406 2.25 12.45 -0.93
N VAL A 407 3.32 12.40 -1.73
CA VAL A 407 3.47 11.47 -2.85
C VAL A 407 4.48 10.40 -2.47
N ASP A 408 4.02 9.17 -2.31
CA ASP A 408 4.85 8.00 -2.06
C ASP A 408 5.38 7.45 -3.39
N ARG A 409 6.66 7.72 -3.66
CA ARG A 409 7.38 7.23 -4.84
C ARG A 409 8.27 6.07 -4.47
N ARG A 410 8.03 4.90 -5.06
CA ARG A 410 8.86 3.71 -4.83
C ARG A 410 9.33 3.11 -6.13
N MET A 411 10.58 2.64 -6.17
CA MET A 411 11.02 1.75 -7.22
C MET A 411 10.95 0.32 -6.70
N LEU A 412 9.92 -0.42 -7.09
CA LEU A 412 9.83 -1.85 -6.82
C LEU A 412 10.69 -2.60 -7.83
N VAL A 413 11.44 -3.61 -7.39
CA VAL A 413 12.26 -4.41 -8.30
C VAL A 413 11.85 -5.88 -8.30
N ASN A 414 11.80 -6.46 -9.49
CA ASN A 414 11.74 -7.91 -9.63
C ASN A 414 13.16 -8.41 -9.81
N ARG A 415 13.76 -8.94 -8.73
CA ARG A 415 15.15 -9.39 -8.72
C ARG A 415 15.42 -10.55 -9.69
N GLN A 416 14.46 -11.48 -9.81
CA GLN A 416 14.58 -12.64 -10.71
C GLN A 416 14.58 -12.23 -12.19
N ARG A 417 13.68 -11.32 -12.56
CA ARG A 417 13.51 -10.87 -13.95
C ARG A 417 14.31 -9.60 -14.27
N ARG A 418 15.00 -9.04 -13.28
CA ARG A 418 15.73 -7.76 -13.33
C ARG A 418 14.90 -6.62 -13.92
N LEU A 419 13.70 -6.41 -13.34
CA LEU A 419 12.79 -5.33 -13.75
C LEU A 419 12.78 -4.22 -12.70
N LYS A 420 12.75 -2.96 -13.16
CA LYS A 420 12.52 -1.75 -12.35
C LYS A 420 11.10 -1.26 -12.56
N MET A 421 10.33 -1.10 -11.49
CA MET A 421 8.93 -0.67 -11.55
C MET A 421 8.72 0.57 -10.70
N TYR A 422 8.61 1.71 -11.34
CA TYR A 422 8.38 3.01 -10.70
C TYR A 422 6.91 3.16 -10.33
N ARG A 423 6.63 3.23 -9.04
CA ARG A 423 5.28 3.33 -8.50
C ARG A 423 5.08 4.69 -7.83
N CYS A 424 3.88 5.22 -7.98
CA CYS A 424 3.49 6.53 -7.48
C CYS A 424 2.11 6.43 -6.84
N TRP A 425 2.02 6.80 -5.57
CA TRP A 425 0.78 6.81 -4.82
C TRP A 425 0.62 8.13 -4.08
N MET A 426 -0.64 8.54 -3.93
CA MET A 426 -1.00 9.65 -3.06
C MET A 426 -1.33 9.09 -1.70
N GLN A 427 -0.86 9.74 -0.64
CA GLN A 427 -1.22 9.41 0.73
C GLN A 427 -1.58 10.67 1.48
N ALA A 428 -2.72 10.66 2.17
CA ALA A 428 -3.22 11.84 2.85
C ALA A 428 -4.01 11.49 4.12
N VAL A 429 -4.08 12.48 5.00
CA VAL A 429 -5.03 12.55 6.09
C VAL A 429 -5.82 13.84 5.94
N PHE A 430 -7.12 13.72 5.74
CA PHE A 430 -8.04 14.86 5.66
C PHE A 430 -8.88 14.92 6.93
N ARG A 431 -9.14 16.12 7.46
CA ARG A 431 -9.88 16.30 8.71
C ARG A 431 -11.10 17.19 8.50
N LYS A 432 -12.25 16.76 9.02
CA LYS A 432 -13.46 17.59 9.05
C LYS A 432 -13.30 18.64 10.16
N LYS A 433 -13.47 19.92 9.81
CA LYS A 433 -13.46 21.03 10.78
C LYS A 433 -14.51 20.82 11.87
N GLY A 434 -14.18 21.22 13.08
CA GLY A 434 -15.07 21.14 14.24
C GLY A 434 -14.37 20.61 15.49
N GLY A 435 -15.08 20.58 16.62
CA GLY A 435 -14.56 20.47 18.00
C GLY A 435 -13.62 19.30 18.31
N GLU A 436 -13.13 19.25 19.56
CA GLU A 436 -12.16 18.25 20.01
C GLU A 436 -12.63 16.81 19.71
N SER A 437 -11.91 16.14 18.81
CA SER A 437 -12.12 14.72 18.52
C SER A 437 -11.58 13.90 19.68
N GLN A 438 -12.36 12.91 20.14
CA GLN A 438 -11.89 11.91 21.10
C GLN A 438 -10.82 10.97 20.50
N VAL A 439 -10.67 10.98 19.17
CA VAL A 439 -9.64 10.24 18.46
C VAL A 439 -8.55 11.22 18.01
N PRO A 440 -7.27 10.99 18.35
CA PRO A 440 -6.16 11.80 17.85
C PRO A 440 -6.17 11.93 16.34
N THR A 441 -5.77 13.10 15.81
CA THR A 441 -5.52 13.23 14.37
C THR A 441 -4.30 12.37 14.02
N SER A 442 -4.46 11.46 13.06
CA SER A 442 -3.35 10.66 12.56
C SER A 442 -2.35 11.60 11.92
N THR A 443 -1.11 11.55 12.39
CA THR A 443 0.01 11.99 11.57
C THR A 443 0.27 10.89 10.53
N LEU A 444 0.68 11.26 9.31
CA LEU A 444 1.52 10.31 8.58
C LEU A 444 2.84 10.25 9.31
N ARG A 445 3.59 9.17 9.12
CA ARG A 445 4.96 9.12 9.63
C ARG A 445 5.78 10.25 8.98
N GLN A 446 5.91 11.37 9.69
CA GLN A 446 6.80 12.46 9.33
C GLN A 446 8.23 12.03 9.64
N GLU A 447 9.13 12.40 8.74
CA GLU A 447 10.57 12.20 8.89
C GLU A 447 11.03 12.94 10.15
N LYS A 448 11.83 12.28 10.99
CA LYS A 448 12.70 13.04 11.88
C LYS A 448 13.74 13.69 10.95
N ASP A 449 13.59 14.97 10.67
CA ASP A 449 14.74 15.79 10.31
C ASP A 449 15.68 15.79 11.51
N GLU A 450 16.65 14.89 11.52
CA GLU A 450 17.81 15.02 12.38
C GLU A 450 18.77 16.00 11.70
N GLY A 451 18.83 17.24 12.21
CA GLY A 451 20.01 18.09 12.06
C GLY A 451 19.75 19.55 11.68
N CYS A 452 19.64 20.41 12.69
CA CYS A 452 20.44 21.62 12.84
C CYS A 452 20.08 22.28 14.19
N GLU A 453 20.51 21.66 15.29
CA GLU A 453 20.78 22.47 16.49
C GLU A 453 22.05 23.26 16.16
N GLY A 454 21.88 24.56 15.97
CA GLY A 454 22.99 25.49 15.83
C GLY A 454 23.78 25.51 17.12
N GLU A 455 25.07 25.25 17.02
CA GLU A 455 26.03 25.62 18.06
C GLU A 455 25.98 27.15 18.19
N GLU A 456 25.45 27.62 19.32
CA GLU A 456 25.66 28.99 19.77
C GLU A 456 27.14 29.11 20.17
N GLU A 457 27.95 29.76 19.34
CA GLU A 457 29.26 30.26 19.74
C GLU A 457 29.05 31.39 20.76
N GLU A 458 29.40 31.14 22.02
CA GLU A 458 29.63 32.20 23.01
C GLU A 458 30.95 32.93 22.66
N GLU A 459 30.85 34.22 22.38
CA GLU A 459 31.99 35.13 22.25
C GLU A 459 32.64 35.39 23.63
N GLU A 460 33.95 35.17 23.72
CA GLU A 460 34.88 35.93 24.57
C GLU A 460 36.06 36.45 23.74
#